data_AF-A0A8C0Z8Q2-F1
#
_entry.id   AF-A0A8C0Z8Q2-F1
#
_cell.length_a   1.000
_cell.length_b   1.000
_cell.length_c   1.000
_cell.angle_alpha   90.00
_cell.angle_beta   90.00
_cell.angle_gamma   90.00
#
_symmetry.space_group_name_H-M   'P 1'
#
loop_
_entity.id
_entity.type
_entity.pdbx_description
1 polymer ?
#
loop_
_entity_poly.entity_id
_entity_poly.type
_entity_poly.pdbx_seq_one_letter_code
_entity_poly.pdbx_strand_id
1 'polypeptide(L)'
;PTTPPAAGIPDFRSPGTGLYSNLQSYNLPYPEAIFEIGFFKKHPEPFFALARELYPGQFKPTVCHYFMRLLQDKGLLLRCYTQNIDTLERVAGLEPELLVEAHGTFFTSHCLRSSCRQRYDLAWMRERIFSSLVPKCEKCQGLVKPGEFWGVLSRNL
;
A
#
# COMPACT_ATOMS: atom_id res chain seq x y z
N PRO A 1 -16.14 -8.11 21.20
CA PRO A 1 -16.49 -7.63 19.85
C PRO A 1 -15.66 -6.39 19.49
N THR A 2 -14.66 -6.55 18.63
CA THR A 2 -13.90 -5.42 18.08
C THR A 2 -14.79 -4.68 17.08
N THR A 3 -14.96 -3.37 17.29
CA THR A 3 -15.69 -2.52 16.34
C THR A 3 -14.95 -2.56 15.01
N PRO A 4 -15.61 -2.88 13.88
CA PRO A 4 -14.95 -2.86 12.58
C PRO A 4 -14.41 -1.45 12.28
N PRO A 5 -13.26 -1.32 11.60
CA PRO A 5 -12.77 -0.02 11.19
C PRO A 5 -13.82 0.71 10.34
N ALA A 6 -14.00 2.00 10.59
CA ALA A 6 -15.11 2.78 10.02
C ALA A 6 -15.12 2.87 8.47
N ALA A 7 -13.99 2.59 7.81
CA ALA A 7 -13.87 2.57 6.36
C ALA A 7 -14.26 1.22 5.73
N GLY A 8 -14.48 0.18 6.55
CA GLY A 8 -14.64 -1.20 6.08
C GLY A 8 -13.32 -1.85 5.62
N ILE A 9 -12.19 -1.15 5.75
CA ILE A 9 -10.85 -1.71 5.52
C ILE A 9 -10.50 -2.53 6.76
N PRO A 10 -10.24 -3.84 6.65
CA PRO A 10 -9.77 -4.61 7.78
C PRO A 10 -8.45 -4.04 8.28
N ASP A 11 -8.25 -4.01 9.59
CA ASP A 11 -6.91 -3.72 10.09
C ASP A 11 -5.96 -4.87 9.70
N PHE A 12 -4.65 -4.66 9.85
CA PHE A 12 -3.71 -5.74 9.55
C PHE A 12 -3.83 -6.90 10.55
N ARG A 13 -4.05 -6.59 11.83
CA ARG A 13 -3.73 -7.47 12.96
C ARG A 13 -4.93 -8.12 13.66
N SER A 14 -6.17 -7.69 13.45
CA SER A 14 -7.31 -8.25 14.19
C SER A 14 -7.47 -9.75 13.90
N PRO A 15 -7.52 -10.61 14.93
CA PRO A 15 -7.77 -12.03 14.73
C PRO A 15 -9.11 -12.29 14.03
N GLY A 16 -9.11 -13.10 12.98
CA GLY A 16 -10.31 -13.54 12.27
C GLY A 16 -10.90 -12.55 11.27
N THR A 17 -10.62 -11.25 11.40
CA THR A 17 -11.10 -10.22 10.46
C THR A 17 -9.97 -9.46 9.76
N GLY A 18 -8.77 -9.39 10.34
CA GLY A 18 -7.66 -8.62 9.81
C GLY A 18 -7.02 -9.24 8.56
N LEU A 19 -6.38 -8.41 7.74
CA LEU A 19 -5.77 -8.80 6.45
C LEU A 19 -4.82 -9.99 6.59
N TYR A 20 -4.07 -10.11 7.69
CA TYR A 20 -3.18 -11.25 7.92
C TYR A 20 -3.92 -12.59 8.07
N SER A 21 -5.17 -12.58 8.54
CA SER A 21 -5.99 -13.80 8.62
C SER A 21 -6.35 -14.32 7.23
N ASN A 22 -6.60 -13.42 6.27
CA ASN A 22 -6.88 -13.78 4.87
C ASN A 22 -5.62 -14.26 4.12
N LEU A 23 -4.44 -13.94 4.63
CA LEU A 23 -3.16 -14.31 4.04
C LEU A 23 -2.60 -15.64 4.57
N GLN A 24 -3.32 -16.34 5.45
CA GLN A 24 -2.90 -17.65 5.98
C GLN A 24 -2.64 -18.67 4.87
N SER A 25 -3.35 -18.59 3.75
CA SER A 25 -3.14 -19.45 2.57
C SER A 25 -1.76 -19.29 1.93
N TYR A 26 -1.05 -18.19 2.19
CA TYR A 26 0.29 -17.93 1.65
C TYR A 26 1.42 -18.46 2.54
N ASN A 27 1.08 -19.15 3.64
CA ASN A 27 2.03 -19.79 4.56
C ASN A 27 3.20 -18.87 4.96
N LEU A 28 2.85 -17.63 5.34
CA LEU A 28 3.83 -16.64 5.77
C LEU A 28 4.55 -17.13 7.04
N PRO A 29 5.88 -16.95 7.16
CA PRO A 29 6.62 -17.34 8.36
C PRO A 29 6.17 -16.52 9.59
N TYR A 30 5.77 -15.28 9.37
CA TYR A 30 5.12 -14.38 10.32
C TYR A 30 4.40 -13.27 9.51
N PRO A 31 3.41 -12.59 10.10
CA PRO A 31 2.53 -11.69 9.35
C PRO A 31 3.25 -10.53 8.64
N GLU A 32 4.25 -9.94 9.28
CA GLU A 32 5.03 -8.81 8.77
C GLU A 32 5.95 -9.20 7.59
N ALA A 33 6.20 -10.49 7.36
CA ALA A 33 7.08 -10.96 6.29
C ALA A 33 6.64 -10.47 4.89
N ILE A 34 5.33 -10.25 4.70
CA ILE A 34 4.79 -9.68 3.46
C ILE A 34 5.35 -8.27 3.14
N PHE A 35 5.88 -7.56 4.13
CA PHE A 35 6.49 -6.23 4.00
C PHE A 35 8.03 -6.25 4.12
N GLU A 36 8.65 -7.43 4.11
CA GLU A 36 10.10 -7.55 3.99
C GLU A 36 10.59 -7.71 2.56
N ILE A 37 11.58 -6.89 2.16
CA ILE A 37 12.12 -6.91 0.79
C ILE A 37 12.75 -8.25 0.42
N GLY A 38 13.33 -8.95 1.40
CA GLY A 38 13.92 -10.26 1.21
C GLY A 38 12.88 -11.32 0.89
N PHE A 39 11.75 -11.28 1.62
CA PHE A 39 10.60 -12.15 1.37
C PHE A 39 9.93 -11.82 0.04
N PHE A 40 9.61 -10.54 -0.22
CA PHE A 40 8.98 -10.09 -1.47
C PHE A 40 9.76 -10.49 -2.73
N LYS A 41 11.09 -10.46 -2.69
CA LYS A 41 11.91 -10.90 -3.83
C LYS A 41 11.76 -12.38 -4.15
N LYS A 42 11.47 -13.21 -3.15
CA LYS A 42 11.30 -14.67 -3.28
C LYS A 42 9.85 -15.06 -3.51
N HIS A 43 8.92 -14.40 -2.82
CA HIS A 43 7.49 -14.66 -2.79
C HIS A 43 6.73 -13.32 -2.95
N PRO A 44 6.67 -12.74 -4.14
CA PRO A 44 5.96 -11.47 -4.38
C PRO A 44 4.43 -11.61 -4.38
N GLU A 45 3.90 -12.82 -4.59
CA GLU A 45 2.48 -13.10 -4.77
C GLU A 45 1.60 -12.63 -3.60
N PRO A 46 1.98 -12.85 -2.32
CA PRO A 46 1.15 -12.41 -1.18
C PRO A 46 1.00 -10.89 -1.15
N PHE A 47 2.09 -10.15 -1.40
CA PHE A 47 2.05 -8.69 -1.45
C PHE A 47 1.13 -8.18 -2.57
N PHE A 48 1.16 -8.78 -3.76
CA PHE A 48 0.30 -8.34 -4.86
C PHE A 48 -1.16 -8.75 -4.67
N ALA A 49 -1.43 -9.87 -4.01
CA ALA A 49 -2.78 -10.23 -3.58
C ALA A 49 -3.35 -9.20 -2.60
N LEU A 50 -2.56 -8.84 -1.58
CA LEU A 50 -2.90 -7.78 -0.63
C LEU A 50 -3.10 -6.42 -1.31
N ALA A 51 -2.17 -6.02 -2.19
CA ALA A 51 -2.25 -4.76 -2.91
C ALA A 51 -3.50 -4.65 -3.79
N ARG A 52 -3.99 -5.78 -4.34
CA ARG A 52 -5.24 -5.82 -5.10
C ARG A 52 -6.46 -5.56 -4.22
N GLU A 53 -6.48 -6.08 -3.00
CA GLU A 53 -7.57 -5.84 -2.03
C GLU A 53 -7.57 -4.39 -1.54
N LEU A 54 -6.40 -3.77 -1.40
CA LEU A 54 -6.25 -2.41 -0.86
C LEU A 54 -6.25 -1.32 -1.94
N TYR A 55 -6.43 -1.67 -3.21
CA TYR A 55 -6.24 -0.71 -4.30
C TYR A 55 -7.29 0.43 -4.24
N PRO A 56 -6.89 1.70 -4.49
CA PRO A 56 -7.80 2.85 -4.43
C PRO A 56 -9.10 2.66 -5.23
N GLY A 57 -10.21 3.10 -4.64
CA GLY A 57 -11.55 3.05 -5.23
C GLY A 57 -12.45 1.92 -4.72
N GLN A 58 -11.92 0.99 -3.92
CA GLN A 58 -12.73 -0.04 -3.25
C GLN A 58 -13.37 0.45 -1.94
N PHE A 59 -12.78 1.47 -1.31
CA PHE A 59 -13.20 2.00 -0.03
C PHE A 59 -13.48 3.49 -0.09
N LYS A 60 -14.35 3.96 0.81
CA LYS A 60 -14.68 5.37 0.94
C LYS A 60 -13.93 5.98 2.14
N PRO A 61 -13.42 7.21 2.02
CA PRO A 61 -12.86 7.91 3.17
C PRO A 61 -13.87 8.05 4.29
N THR A 62 -13.38 8.02 5.53
CA THR A 62 -14.21 8.17 6.72
C THR A 62 -14.41 9.64 7.09
N VAL A 63 -15.27 9.91 8.08
CA VAL A 63 -15.42 11.24 8.69
C VAL A 63 -14.08 11.80 9.18
N CYS A 64 -13.17 10.96 9.68
CA CYS A 64 -11.83 11.39 10.10
C CYS A 64 -11.02 11.94 8.91
N HIS A 65 -11.07 11.27 7.76
CA HIS A 65 -10.39 11.74 6.54
C HIS A 65 -10.96 13.08 6.06
N TYR A 66 -12.29 13.22 6.07
CA TYR A 66 -12.94 14.48 5.69
C TYR A 66 -12.71 15.60 6.71
N PHE A 67 -12.51 15.27 7.99
CA PHE A 67 -12.09 16.25 8.99
C PHE A 67 -10.68 16.78 8.68
N MET A 68 -9.74 15.92 8.32
CA MET A 68 -8.41 16.37 7.86
C MET A 68 -8.53 17.24 6.59
N ARG A 69 -9.39 16.87 5.65
CA ARG A 69 -9.70 17.70 4.47
C ARG A 69 -10.26 19.08 4.86
N LEU A 70 -11.14 19.15 5.85
CA LEU A 70 -11.67 20.42 6.36
C LEU A 70 -10.57 21.30 6.98
N LEU A 71 -9.60 20.70 7.68
CA LEU A 71 -8.43 21.43 8.19
C LEU A 71 -7.58 22.01 7.05
N GLN A 72 -7.42 21.27 5.95
CA GLN A 72 -6.77 21.77 4.73
C GLN A 72 -7.54 22.94 4.13
N ASP A 73 -8.85 22.79 3.91
CA ASP A 73 -9.69 23.84 3.29
C ASP A 73 -9.73 25.13 4.13
N LYS A 74 -9.50 25.02 5.46
CA LYS A 74 -9.39 26.16 6.38
C LYS A 74 -7.98 26.72 6.53
N GLY A 75 -6.99 26.17 5.84
CA GLY A 75 -5.58 26.59 5.95
C GLY A 75 -4.92 26.26 7.30
N LEU A 76 -5.47 25.30 8.05
CA LEU A 76 -4.98 24.89 9.38
C LEU A 76 -4.10 23.64 9.33
N LEU A 77 -4.17 22.87 8.23
CA LEU A 77 -3.38 21.65 8.07
C LEU A 77 -1.96 21.98 7.59
N LEU A 78 -0.97 21.82 8.47
CA LEU A 78 0.44 21.95 8.09
C LEU A 78 0.96 20.71 7.33
N ARG A 79 0.60 19.52 7.80
CA ARG A 79 0.99 18.22 7.23
C ARG A 79 0.13 17.11 7.81
N CYS A 80 -0.12 16.08 7.01
CA CYS A 80 -0.70 14.80 7.40
C CYS A 80 0.38 13.72 7.24
N TYR A 81 0.75 13.06 8.33
CA TYR A 81 1.64 11.90 8.30
C TYR A 81 0.79 10.65 8.47
N THR A 82 0.77 9.79 7.46
CA THR A 82 -0.01 8.55 7.50
C THR A 82 0.90 7.33 7.43
N GLN A 83 0.57 6.32 8.23
CA GLN A 83 1.13 4.97 8.13
C GLN A 83 0.27 4.07 7.24
N ASN A 84 -0.92 4.54 6.85
CA ASN A 84 -1.83 3.77 6.03
C ASN A 84 -1.32 3.72 4.59
N ILE A 85 -1.67 2.63 3.90
CA ILE A 85 -1.33 2.38 2.49
C ILE A 85 -2.58 2.30 1.62
N ASP A 86 -3.75 2.55 2.20
CA ASP A 86 -5.07 2.47 1.56
C ASP A 86 -5.43 3.67 0.68
N THR A 87 -4.62 4.74 0.74
CA THR A 87 -4.73 5.97 -0.06
C THR A 87 -5.99 6.80 0.21
N LEU A 88 -6.75 6.53 1.28
CA LEU A 88 -8.00 7.23 1.57
C LEU A 88 -7.81 8.73 1.82
N GLU A 89 -6.65 9.16 2.30
CA GLU A 89 -6.26 10.57 2.43
C GLU A 89 -6.31 11.29 1.09
N ARG A 90 -5.79 10.66 0.03
CA ARG A 90 -5.82 11.20 -1.34
C ARG A 90 -7.24 11.19 -1.91
N VAL A 91 -8.00 10.13 -1.66
CA VAL A 91 -9.41 10.04 -2.10
C VAL A 91 -10.28 11.09 -1.40
N ALA A 92 -9.97 11.45 -0.15
CA ALA A 92 -10.60 12.58 0.55
C ALA A 92 -10.19 13.96 -0.01
N GLY A 93 -9.17 14.00 -0.88
CA GLY A 93 -8.66 15.18 -1.55
C GLY A 93 -7.63 15.97 -0.73
N LEU A 94 -6.84 15.29 0.11
CA LEU A 94 -5.64 15.91 0.65
C LEU A 94 -4.61 16.10 -0.48
N GLU A 95 -4.07 17.31 -0.57
CA GLU A 95 -3.08 17.66 -1.59
C GLU A 95 -1.76 16.90 -1.35
N PRO A 96 -1.05 16.46 -2.42
CA PRO A 96 0.19 15.70 -2.28
C PRO A 96 1.26 16.40 -1.45
N GLU A 97 1.31 17.74 -1.47
CA GLU A 97 2.28 18.52 -0.72
C GLU A 97 2.01 18.48 0.79
N LEU A 98 0.76 18.26 1.20
CA LEU A 98 0.35 18.19 2.59
C LEU A 98 0.39 16.76 3.14
N LEU A 99 0.68 15.75 2.32
CA LEU A 99 0.64 14.35 2.71
C LEU A 99 2.04 13.72 2.73
N VAL A 100 2.36 13.02 3.81
CA VAL A 100 3.56 12.19 3.95
C VAL A 100 3.12 10.75 4.21
N GLU A 101 3.22 9.92 3.18
CA GLU A 101 2.91 8.48 3.22
C GLU A 101 4.13 7.72 3.77
N ALA A 102 4.22 7.61 5.10
CA ALA A 102 5.42 7.12 5.78
C ALA A 102 5.76 5.67 5.43
N HIS A 103 4.79 4.86 5.01
CA HIS A 103 4.98 3.47 4.59
C HIS A 103 4.98 3.29 3.05
N GLY A 104 5.14 4.39 2.32
CA GLY A 104 5.26 4.40 0.87
C GLY A 104 3.92 4.48 0.15
N THR A 105 4.00 4.55 -1.18
CA THR A 105 2.87 4.81 -2.05
C THR A 105 2.89 3.93 -3.29
N PHE A 106 1.72 3.53 -3.78
CA PHE A 106 1.59 2.82 -5.05
C PHE A 106 1.84 3.72 -6.28
N PHE A 107 2.04 5.02 -6.07
CA PHE A 107 2.05 6.02 -7.15
C PHE A 107 3.18 5.84 -8.17
N THR A 108 4.33 5.36 -7.73
CA THR A 108 5.45 5.04 -8.62
C THR A 108 5.93 3.64 -8.39
N SER A 109 6.45 2.99 -9.44
CA SER A 109 6.96 1.63 -9.38
C SER A 109 8.27 1.52 -10.15
N HIS A 110 9.15 0.61 -9.72
CA HIS A 110 10.50 0.49 -10.27
C HIS A 110 10.88 -0.98 -10.46
N CYS A 111 11.55 -1.27 -11.58
CA CYS A 111 12.23 -2.54 -11.76
C CYS A 111 13.33 -2.71 -10.68
N LEU A 112 13.35 -3.88 -10.04
CA LEU A 112 14.32 -4.23 -9.01
C LEU A 112 15.72 -4.51 -9.56
N ARG A 113 15.86 -4.81 -10.86
CA ARG A 113 17.16 -5.05 -11.47
C ARG A 113 17.96 -3.73 -11.49
N SER A 114 19.12 -3.73 -10.84
CA SER A 114 20.00 -2.55 -10.68
C SER A 114 20.44 -1.95 -12.02
N SER A 115 20.68 -2.79 -13.03
CA SER A 115 21.05 -2.34 -14.38
C SER A 115 19.89 -1.80 -15.23
N CYS A 116 18.64 -1.88 -14.74
CA CYS A 116 17.46 -1.45 -15.49
C CYS A 116 16.74 -0.28 -14.83
N ARG A 117 16.25 -0.45 -13.60
CA ARG A 117 15.55 0.59 -12.81
C ARG A 117 14.40 1.32 -13.52
N GLN A 118 13.86 0.74 -14.60
CA GLN A 118 12.74 1.30 -15.37
C GLN A 118 11.60 1.70 -14.43
N ARG A 119 11.10 2.92 -14.62
CA ARG A 119 9.96 3.48 -13.87
C ARG A 119 8.66 3.12 -14.58
N TYR A 120 7.64 2.85 -13.78
CA TYR A 120 6.25 2.63 -14.18
C TYR A 120 5.34 3.49 -13.30
N ASP A 121 4.26 3.99 -13.90
CA ASP A 121 3.26 4.80 -13.21
C ASP A 121 2.19 3.92 -12.52
N LEU A 122 1.30 4.59 -11.79
CA LEU A 122 0.18 3.97 -11.09
C LEU A 122 -0.74 3.18 -12.03
N ALA A 123 -1.03 3.73 -13.22
CA ALA A 123 -1.96 3.11 -14.18
C ALA A 123 -1.41 1.77 -14.68
N TRP A 124 -0.13 1.72 -15.03
CA TRP A 124 0.56 0.49 -15.40
C TRP A 124 0.53 -0.53 -14.25
N MET A 125 0.85 -0.09 -13.02
CA MET A 125 0.85 -1.00 -11.87
C MET A 125 -0.55 -1.54 -11.56
N ARG A 126 -1.58 -0.70 -11.69
CA ARG A 126 -2.98 -1.10 -11.56
C ARG A 126 -3.32 -2.24 -12.50
N GLU A 127 -3.08 -2.04 -13.80
CA GLU A 127 -3.40 -3.03 -14.83
C GLU A 127 -2.76 -4.38 -14.49
N ARG A 128 -1.47 -4.39 -14.11
CA ARG A 128 -0.76 -5.62 -13.76
C ARG A 128 -1.35 -6.30 -12.50
N ILE A 129 -1.60 -5.55 -11.44
CA ILE A 129 -2.19 -6.08 -10.19
C ILE A 129 -3.57 -6.70 -10.45
N PHE A 130 -4.44 -6.01 -11.19
CA PHE A 130 -5.79 -6.51 -11.48
C PHE A 130 -5.81 -7.65 -12.52
N SER A 131 -4.81 -7.74 -13.38
CA SER A 131 -4.61 -8.91 -14.26
C SER A 131 -4.17 -10.19 -13.51
N SER A 132 -3.99 -10.12 -12.18
CA SER A 132 -3.53 -11.22 -11.33
C SER A 132 -2.17 -11.80 -11.72
N LEU A 133 -1.34 -10.99 -12.38
CA LEU A 133 0.03 -11.34 -12.75
C LEU A 133 1.00 -10.60 -11.85
N VAL A 134 2.06 -11.29 -11.42
CA VAL A 134 3.20 -10.65 -10.75
C VAL A 134 3.84 -9.66 -11.75
N PRO A 135 3.88 -8.35 -11.46
CA PRO A 135 4.40 -7.35 -12.39
C PRO A 135 5.86 -7.60 -12.77
N LYS A 136 6.11 -7.79 -14.08
CA LYS A 136 7.45 -7.94 -14.66
C LYS A 136 7.78 -6.74 -15.55
N CYS A 137 9.05 -6.35 -15.53
CA CYS A 137 9.57 -5.26 -16.33
C CYS A 137 9.57 -5.64 -17.80
N GLU A 138 8.97 -4.81 -18.64
CA GLU A 138 8.86 -5.05 -20.09
C GLU A 138 10.22 -5.07 -20.78
N LYS A 139 11.22 -4.37 -20.23
CA LYS A 139 12.58 -4.31 -20.81
C LYS A 139 13.46 -5.51 -20.46
N CYS A 140 13.32 -6.06 -19.25
CA CYS A 140 14.31 -7.02 -18.73
C CYS A 140 13.72 -8.21 -18.00
N GLN A 141 12.38 -8.30 -17.93
CA GLN A 141 11.60 -9.33 -17.24
C GLN A 141 11.89 -9.43 -15.73
N GLY A 142 12.61 -8.46 -15.16
CA GLY A 142 12.84 -8.35 -13.72
C GLY A 142 11.57 -7.98 -12.97
N LEU A 143 11.47 -8.40 -11.71
CA LEU A 143 10.37 -8.03 -10.82
C LEU A 143 10.25 -6.51 -10.68
N VAL A 144 9.05 -5.97 -10.81
CA VAL A 144 8.75 -4.56 -10.56
C VAL A 144 8.12 -4.43 -9.18
N LYS A 145 8.65 -3.52 -8.36
CA LYS A 145 8.08 -3.23 -7.05
C LYS A 145 7.43 -1.85 -7.03
N PRO A 146 6.36 -1.64 -6.26
CA PRO A 146 5.94 -0.30 -5.88
C PRO A 146 7.06 0.47 -5.15
N GLY A 147 7.05 1.79 -5.29
CA GLY A 147 7.95 2.73 -4.64
C GLY A 147 7.76 2.70 -3.12
N GLU A 148 8.84 2.92 -2.38
CA GLU A 148 8.81 3.31 -0.95
C GLU A 148 8.19 2.36 0.10
N PHE A 149 7.59 1.22 -0.28
CA PHE A 149 7.06 0.23 0.68
C PHE A 149 8.10 -0.49 1.55
N TRP A 150 9.39 -0.38 1.22
CA TRP A 150 10.42 -1.27 1.76
C TRP A 150 11.57 -0.47 2.37
N GLY A 151 11.65 -0.46 3.70
CA GLY A 151 12.73 0.18 4.45
C GLY A 151 12.29 0.97 5.69
N VAL A 152 11.00 1.27 5.86
CA VAL A 152 10.48 1.97 7.05
C VAL A 152 9.97 0.98 8.11
N LEU A 153 9.33 -0.10 7.69
CA LEU A 153 8.85 -1.16 8.61
C LEU A 153 9.99 -1.98 9.26
N SER A 154 11.19 -1.97 8.69
CA SER A 154 12.34 -2.74 9.21
C SER A 154 13.24 -1.96 10.16
N ARG A 155 12.92 -0.71 10.53
CA ARG A 155 13.79 0.13 11.35
C ARG A 155 13.17 0.63 12.66
N ASN A 156 11.88 0.40 12.90
CA ASN A 156 11.18 0.84 14.11
C ASN A 156 10.32 -0.27 14.76
N LEU A 157 10.72 -1.52 14.60
CA LEU A 157 10.29 -2.64 15.45
C LEU A 157 11.52 -3.27 16.08
#